data_AF-A0A960ZK24-F1
#
_entry.id   AF-A0A960ZK24-F1
#
_cell.length_a   1.000
_cell.length_b   1.000
_cell.length_c   1.000
_cell.angle_alpha   90.00
_cell.angle_beta   90.00
_cell.angle_gamma   90.00
#
_symmetry.space_group_name_H-M   'P 1'
#
loop_
_entity.id
_entity.type
_entity.pdbx_description
1 polymer ?
#
loop_
_entity_poly.entity_id
_entity_poly.type
_entity_poly.pdbx_seq_one_letter_code
_entity_poly.pdbx_strand_id
1 'polypeptide(L)'
;MLKKYNAGPKEIRNGHPLIAEVTGLSASAGAEFHKEFGDFRFHRAIEAIFALVRELNRKLEEYKPWSMAKSDPDSVPVILNTVLKGVVFCLYYLRPVLPHVTVELLSNLKLPSEVPFMDSIDGFELTELQLENWPMLFARLDLTGESAEKK
;
A
#
# COMPACT_ATOMS: atom_id res chain seq x y z
N MET A 1 9.88 -8.18 -1.45
CA MET A 1 10.38 -8.27 -2.84
C MET A 1 11.36 -7.17 -3.19
N LEU A 2 11.07 -5.91 -2.84
CA LEU A 2 11.91 -4.75 -3.14
C LEU A 2 13.41 -4.94 -2.83
N LYS A 3 13.77 -5.42 -1.63
CA LYS A 3 15.17 -5.70 -1.23
C LYS A 3 15.88 -6.74 -2.10
N LYS A 4 15.15 -7.76 -2.58
CA LYS A 4 15.71 -8.85 -3.40
C LYS A 4 16.13 -8.37 -4.79
N TYR A 5 15.44 -7.35 -5.33
CA TYR A 5 15.66 -6.84 -6.68
C TYR A 5 16.35 -5.47 -6.71
N ASN A 6 16.95 -5.06 -5.59
CA ASN A 6 17.54 -3.72 -5.41
C ASN A 6 16.59 -2.58 -5.86
N ALA A 7 15.29 -2.81 -5.70
CA ALA A 7 14.23 -1.90 -6.10
C ALA A 7 13.72 -1.19 -4.85
N GLY A 8 14.60 -0.49 -4.13
CA GLY A 8 14.20 0.32 -2.97
C GLY A 8 13.06 1.29 -3.30
N PRO A 9 12.35 1.81 -2.27
CA PRO A 9 11.42 2.91 -2.45
C PRO A 9 12.13 4.02 -3.20
N LYS A 10 11.56 4.46 -4.33
CA LYS A 10 12.06 5.60 -5.11
C LYS A 10 10.92 6.15 -5.95
N GLU A 11 11.05 7.42 -6.31
CA GLU A 11 10.08 8.04 -7.20
C GLU A 11 10.11 7.40 -8.59
N ILE A 12 8.93 7.15 -9.13
CA ILE A 12 8.75 6.57 -10.46
C ILE A 12 8.41 7.69 -11.43
N ARG A 13 9.20 7.81 -12.50
CA ARG A 13 8.91 8.75 -13.60
C ARG A 13 8.45 7.95 -14.81
N ASN A 14 7.35 8.43 -15.40
CA ASN A 14 6.53 7.88 -16.50
C ASN A 14 7.17 6.81 -17.39
N GLY A 15 6.35 5.81 -17.75
CA GLY A 15 6.66 4.87 -18.84
C GLY A 15 5.87 3.56 -18.82
N HIS A 16 5.35 3.14 -17.67
CA HIS A 16 4.69 1.84 -17.52
C HIS A 16 3.16 1.97 -17.31
N PRO A 17 2.32 1.21 -18.04
CA PRO A 17 0.86 1.34 -18.01
C PRO A 17 0.26 1.12 -16.62
N LEU A 18 0.87 0.25 -15.81
CA LEU A 18 0.47 0.00 -14.42
C LEU A 18 0.33 1.28 -13.57
N ILE A 19 1.10 2.33 -13.84
CA ILE A 19 1.02 3.58 -13.07
C ILE A 19 -0.36 4.20 -13.24
N ALA A 20 -0.84 4.32 -14.48
CA ALA A 20 -2.17 4.86 -14.77
C ALA A 20 -3.28 3.95 -14.22
N GLU A 21 -3.10 2.62 -14.33
CA GLU A 21 -4.06 1.65 -13.78
C GLU A 21 -4.20 1.81 -12.26
N VAL A 22 -3.09 1.79 -11.52
CA VAL A 22 -3.11 1.90 -10.05
C VAL A 22 -3.62 3.27 -9.61
N THR A 23 -3.26 4.33 -10.33
CA THR A 23 -3.80 5.68 -10.07
C THR A 23 -5.32 5.72 -10.18
N GLY A 24 -5.88 5.17 -11.24
CA GLY A 24 -7.34 5.11 -11.44
C GLY A 24 -8.06 4.25 -10.41
N LEU A 25 -7.46 3.11 -10.04
CA LEU A 25 -7.98 2.22 -8.99
C LEU A 25 -7.98 2.90 -7.62
N SER A 26 -6.88 3.58 -7.26
CA SER A 26 -6.75 4.34 -6.01
C SER A 26 -7.76 5.49 -5.93
N ALA A 27 -7.90 6.28 -6.99
CA ALA A 27 -8.89 7.36 -7.04
C ALA A 27 -10.33 6.83 -6.86
N SER A 28 -10.65 5.72 -7.52
CA SER A 28 -11.97 5.07 -7.39
C SER A 28 -12.22 4.56 -5.98
N ALA A 29 -11.23 3.92 -5.35
CA ALA A 29 -11.33 3.42 -3.99
C ALA A 29 -11.46 4.56 -2.95
N GLY A 30 -10.70 5.65 -3.12
CA GLY A 30 -10.80 6.84 -2.28
C GLY A 30 -12.17 7.51 -2.37
N ALA A 31 -12.71 7.65 -3.58
CA ALA A 31 -14.06 8.19 -3.80
C ALA A 31 -15.14 7.35 -3.13
N GLU A 32 -15.10 6.02 -3.28
CA GLU A 32 -16.06 5.12 -2.62
C GLU A 32 -15.89 5.14 -1.09
N PHE A 33 -14.65 5.21 -0.60
CA PHE A 33 -14.40 5.40 0.83
C PHE A 33 -15.08 6.66 1.35
N HIS A 34 -14.87 7.81 0.72
CA HIS A 34 -15.46 9.08 1.17
C HIS A 34 -16.99 9.05 1.16
N LYS A 35 -17.59 8.48 0.11
CA LYS A 35 -19.04 8.30 0.00
C LYS A 35 -19.59 7.44 1.13
N GLU A 36 -19.04 6.23 1.31
CA GLU A 36 -19.54 5.28 2.31
C GLU A 36 -19.26 5.77 3.74
N PHE A 37 -18.13 6.44 3.97
CA PHE A 37 -17.79 7.02 5.27
C PHE A 37 -18.71 8.20 5.62
N GLY A 38 -19.04 9.06 4.65
CA GLY A 38 -19.99 10.17 4.81
C GLY A 38 -21.41 9.70 5.17
N ASP A 39 -21.80 8.52 4.67
CA ASP A 39 -23.08 7.87 4.99
C ASP A 39 -23.03 7.01 6.27
N PHE A 40 -21.97 7.13 7.08
CA PHE A 40 -21.74 6.32 8.29
C PHE A 40 -21.68 4.80 8.05
N ARG A 41 -21.41 4.36 6.81
CA ARG A 41 -21.26 2.96 6.40
C ARG A 41 -19.79 2.53 6.45
N PHE A 42 -19.18 2.64 7.63
CA PHE A 42 -17.73 2.42 7.83
C PHE A 42 -17.20 1.07 7.31
N HIS A 43 -17.96 -0.01 7.51
CA HIS A 43 -17.61 -1.33 7.00
C HIS A 43 -17.42 -1.37 5.48
N ARG A 44 -18.26 -0.62 4.73
CA ARG A 44 -18.13 -0.52 3.26
C ARG A 44 -16.99 0.37 2.85
N ALA A 45 -16.76 1.47 3.58
CA ALA A 45 -15.62 2.34 3.33
C ALA A 45 -14.30 1.56 3.48
N ILE A 46 -14.15 0.81 4.57
CA ILE A 46 -12.98 -0.05 4.82
C ILE A 46 -12.86 -1.13 3.74
N GLU A 47 -13.96 -1.79 3.37
CA GLU A 47 -13.98 -2.81 2.33
C GLU A 47 -13.54 -2.26 0.96
N ALA A 48 -13.86 -1.01 0.62
CA ALA A 48 -13.39 -0.37 -0.61
C ALA A 48 -11.85 -0.28 -0.66
N ILE A 49 -11.21 0.04 0.46
CA ILE A 49 -9.74 0.09 0.55
C ILE A 49 -9.13 -1.32 0.53
N PHE A 50 -9.75 -2.29 1.20
CA PHE A 50 -9.30 -3.68 1.12
C PHE A 50 -9.47 -4.28 -0.28
N ALA A 51 -10.49 -3.87 -1.04
CA ALA A 51 -10.63 -4.25 -2.44
C ALA A 51 -9.44 -3.75 -3.29
N LEU A 52 -8.98 -2.51 -3.05
CA LEU A 52 -7.75 -1.99 -3.66
C LEU A 52 -6.52 -2.83 -3.27
N VAL A 53 -6.37 -3.21 -2.00
CA VAL A 53 -5.27 -4.09 -1.55
C VAL A 53 -5.26 -5.43 -2.31
N ARG A 54 -6.44 -6.05 -2.51
CA ARG A 54 -6.56 -7.29 -3.30
C ARG A 54 -6.16 -7.06 -4.76
N GLU A 55 -6.58 -5.94 -5.33
CA GLU A 55 -6.26 -5.58 -6.70
C GLU A 55 -4.76 -5.32 -6.91
N LEU A 56 -4.11 -4.62 -5.98
CA LEU A 56 -2.65 -4.44 -5.99
C LEU A 56 -1.90 -5.77 -5.94
N ASN A 57 -2.37 -6.72 -5.13
CA ASN A 57 -1.81 -8.07 -5.10
C ASN A 57 -2.05 -8.80 -6.43
N ARG A 58 -3.24 -8.68 -7.02
CA ARG A 58 -3.54 -9.23 -8.35
C ARG A 58 -2.58 -8.67 -9.40
N LYS A 59 -2.30 -7.37 -9.37
CA LYS A 59 -1.33 -6.73 -10.28
C LYS A 59 0.08 -7.29 -10.11
N LEU A 60 0.54 -7.53 -8.88
CA LEU A 60 1.83 -8.21 -8.66
C LEU A 60 1.87 -9.60 -9.30
N GLU A 61 0.78 -10.36 -9.19
CA GLU A 61 0.66 -11.70 -9.80
C GLU A 61 0.50 -11.67 -11.32
N GLU A 62 -0.10 -10.62 -11.89
CA GLU A 62 -0.18 -10.44 -13.35
C GLU A 62 1.19 -10.14 -13.95
N TYR A 63 1.89 -9.16 -13.37
CA TYR A 63 3.17 -8.68 -13.89
C TYR A 63 4.35 -9.58 -13.49
N LYS A 64 4.20 -10.44 -12.47
CA LYS A 64 5.21 -11.43 -12.02
C LYS A 64 6.64 -10.88 -12.05
N PRO A 65 6.95 -9.83 -11.27
CA PRO A 65 8.25 -9.16 -11.32
C PRO A 65 9.43 -10.13 -11.09
N TRP A 66 9.22 -11.22 -10.36
CA TRP A 66 10.23 -12.27 -10.17
C TRP A 66 10.60 -13.03 -11.45
N SER A 67 9.66 -13.20 -12.36
CA SER A 67 9.88 -13.80 -13.68
C SER A 67 10.50 -12.77 -14.62
N MET A 68 9.99 -11.53 -14.60
CA MET A 68 10.48 -10.44 -15.45
C MET A 68 11.90 -9.99 -15.12
N ALA A 69 12.36 -10.18 -13.88
CA ALA A 69 13.74 -9.84 -13.50
C ALA A 69 14.82 -10.49 -14.37
N LYS A 70 14.50 -11.56 -15.10
CA LYS A 70 15.43 -12.21 -16.05
C LYS A 70 15.34 -11.66 -17.46
N SER A 71 14.18 -11.14 -17.88
CA SER A 71 13.91 -10.71 -19.26
C SER A 71 13.94 -9.19 -19.43
N ASP A 72 13.40 -8.47 -18.45
CA ASP A 72 13.30 -7.01 -18.42
C ASP A 72 13.50 -6.51 -16.97
N PRO A 73 14.76 -6.44 -16.51
CA PRO A 73 15.08 -6.03 -15.15
C PRO A 73 14.79 -4.54 -14.87
N ASP A 74 14.77 -3.68 -15.90
CA ASP A 74 14.58 -2.23 -15.75
C ASP A 74 13.12 -1.87 -15.42
N SER A 75 12.16 -2.66 -15.90
CA SER A 75 10.74 -2.50 -15.57
C SER A 75 10.37 -2.96 -14.15
N VAL A 76 11.14 -3.86 -13.55
CA VAL A 76 10.83 -4.43 -12.22
C VAL A 76 10.77 -3.37 -11.12
N PRO A 77 11.75 -2.43 -10.99
CA PRO A 77 11.66 -1.35 -10.03
C PRO A 77 10.43 -0.46 -10.22
N VAL A 78 10.01 -0.20 -11.47
CA VAL A 78 8.83 0.63 -11.76
C VAL A 78 7.57 -0.06 -11.26
N ILE A 79 7.40 -1.34 -11.57
CA ILE A 79 6.25 -2.14 -11.13
C ILE A 79 6.16 -2.19 -9.61
N LEU A 80 7.26 -2.54 -8.94
CA LEU A 80 7.29 -2.70 -7.50
C LEU A 80 7.05 -1.38 -6.76
N ASN A 81 7.62 -0.26 -7.24
CA ASN A 81 7.38 1.06 -6.65
C ASN A 81 5.96 1.57 -6.93
N THR A 82 5.38 1.25 -8.08
CA THR A 82 3.97 1.60 -8.37
C THR A 82 3.03 0.91 -7.37
N VAL A 83 3.23 -0.38 -7.14
CA VAL A 83 2.45 -1.12 -6.16
C VAL A 83 2.70 -0.60 -4.74
N LEU A 84 3.95 -0.26 -4.41
CA LEU A 84 4.29 0.35 -3.12
C LEU A 84 3.55 1.68 -2.92
N LYS A 85 3.48 2.54 -3.94
CA LYS A 85 2.70 3.79 -3.86
C LYS A 85 1.21 3.51 -3.61
N GLY A 86 0.65 2.49 -4.27
CA GLY A 86 -0.72 2.02 -4.00
C GLY A 86 -0.90 1.53 -2.55
N VAL A 87 0.07 0.81 -1.99
CA VAL A 87 0.03 0.38 -0.58
C VAL A 87 0.07 1.57 0.36
N VAL A 88 0.96 2.54 0.14
CA VAL A 88 1.04 3.76 0.96
C VAL A 88 -0.28 4.54 0.93
N PHE A 89 -0.91 4.64 -0.24
CA PHE A 89 -2.24 5.21 -0.37
C PHE A 89 -3.26 4.51 0.55
N CYS A 90 -3.29 3.17 0.54
CA CYS A 90 -4.15 2.40 1.45
C CYS A 90 -3.85 2.70 2.94
N LEU A 91 -2.58 2.87 3.31
CA LEU A 91 -2.20 3.18 4.70
C LEU A 91 -2.78 4.51 5.18
N TYR A 92 -2.77 5.55 4.33
CA TYR A 92 -3.36 6.84 4.68
C TYR A 92 -4.86 6.72 4.96
N TYR A 93 -5.58 5.94 4.15
CA TYR A 93 -7.01 5.70 4.33
C TYR A 93 -7.35 4.78 5.51
N LEU A 94 -6.46 3.83 5.85
CA LEU A 94 -6.63 2.92 6.98
C LEU A 94 -6.21 3.55 8.31
N ARG A 95 -5.56 4.73 8.32
CA ARG A 95 -5.11 5.42 9.54
C ARG A 95 -6.19 5.56 10.63
N PRO A 96 -7.47 5.89 10.34
CA PRO A 96 -8.51 5.98 11.37
C PRO A 96 -8.85 4.65 12.04
N VAL A 97 -8.50 3.53 11.42
CA VAL A 97 -8.86 2.16 11.88
C VAL A 97 -7.63 1.42 12.41
N LEU A 98 -6.45 1.64 11.82
CA LEU A 98 -5.19 0.99 12.15
C LEU A 98 -4.07 2.03 12.42
N PRO A 99 -4.23 2.95 13.40
CA PRO A 99 -3.34 4.08 13.57
C PRO A 99 -1.89 3.67 13.89
N HIS A 100 -1.67 2.70 14.77
CA HIS A 100 -0.32 2.29 15.17
C HIS A 100 0.49 1.69 14.01
N VAL A 101 -0.11 0.74 13.29
CA VAL A 101 0.56 0.04 12.18
C VAL A 101 0.81 0.97 11.00
N THR A 102 -0.14 1.85 10.69
CA THR A 102 0.01 2.82 9.59
C THR A 102 1.11 3.84 9.91
N VAL A 103 1.20 4.35 11.14
CA VAL A 103 2.28 5.27 11.57
C VAL A 103 3.64 4.60 11.50
N GLU A 104 3.76 3.36 11.97
CA GLU A 104 5.03 2.61 11.93
C GLU A 104 5.51 2.40 10.49
N LEU A 105 4.61 1.97 9.60
CA LEU A 105 4.93 1.75 8.19
C LEU A 105 5.32 3.04 7.45
N LEU A 106 4.57 4.12 7.67
CA LEU A 106 4.87 5.41 7.05
C LEU A 106 6.22 5.96 7.56
N SER A 107 6.52 5.77 8.85
CA SER A 107 7.81 6.16 9.44
C SER A 107 8.98 5.40 8.82
N ASN A 108 8.83 4.09 8.58
CA ASN A 108 9.84 3.27 7.89
C ASN A 108 10.11 3.74 6.45
N LEU A 109 9.13 4.40 5.82
CA LEU A 109 9.24 5.03 4.51
C LEU A 109 9.63 6.51 4.57
N LYS A 110 9.87 7.06 5.76
CA LYS A 110 10.11 8.49 6.02
C LYS A 110 9.00 9.40 5.47
N LEU A 111 7.77 8.90 5.47
CA LEU A 111 6.59 9.64 5.06
C LEU A 111 5.86 10.22 6.28
N PRO A 112 5.29 11.43 6.16
CA PRO A 112 4.50 12.01 7.24
C PRO A 112 3.23 11.20 7.46
N SER A 113 2.90 10.91 8.72
CA SER A 113 1.69 10.18 9.10
C SER A 113 0.46 11.08 9.27
N GLU A 114 0.65 12.38 9.53
CA GLU A 114 -0.41 13.37 9.78
C GLU A 114 -0.65 14.27 8.56
N VAL A 115 -1.17 13.68 7.48
CA VAL A 115 -1.60 14.41 6.28
C VAL A 115 -3.10 14.22 5.99
N PRO A 116 -3.71 15.07 5.17
CA PRO A 116 -5.06 14.84 4.63
C PRO A 116 -5.14 13.56 3.80
N PHE A 117 -6.36 13.08 3.56
CA PHE A 117 -6.57 12.02 2.56
C PHE A 117 -6.19 12.54 1.18
N MET A 118 -5.61 11.66 0.36
CA MET A 118 -5.11 11.99 -0.97
C MET A 118 -6.06 11.43 -2.01
N ASP A 119 -6.26 12.16 -3.10
CA ASP A 119 -7.13 11.71 -4.20
C ASP A 119 -6.41 10.75 -5.17
N SER A 120 -5.07 10.70 -5.12
CA SER A 120 -4.23 9.91 -6.01
C SER A 120 -2.95 9.42 -5.31
N ILE A 121 -2.33 8.38 -5.87
CA ILE A 121 -1.00 7.90 -5.49
C ILE A 121 0.11 8.93 -5.75
N ASP A 122 -0.16 9.95 -6.58
CA ASP A 122 0.77 11.06 -6.86
C ASP A 122 0.72 12.16 -5.79
N GLY A 123 -0.16 12.04 -4.78
CA GLY A 123 -0.27 13.00 -3.68
C GLY A 123 0.92 13.04 -2.73
N PHE A 124 1.89 12.15 -2.91
CA PHE A 124 3.15 12.08 -2.14
C PHE A 124 4.31 11.59 -3.01
N GLU A 125 5.51 11.91 -2.56
CA GLU A 125 6.76 11.47 -3.19
C GLU A 125 7.46 10.42 -2.33
N LEU A 126 7.95 9.36 -2.98
CA LEU A 126 8.81 8.37 -2.34
C LEU A 126 10.26 8.84 -2.42
N THR A 127 10.88 8.97 -1.26
CA THR A 127 12.33 9.23 -1.18
C THR A 127 13.10 7.96 -1.50
N GLU A 128 14.24 8.07 -2.19
CA GLU A 128 15.13 6.94 -2.41
C GLU A 128 15.70 6.43 -1.09
N LEU A 129 15.37 5.19 -0.72
CA LEU A 129 15.77 4.58 0.54
C LEU A 129 16.36 3.19 0.35
N GLN A 130 17.42 2.91 1.10
CA GLN A 130 17.92 1.54 1.28
C GLN A 130 16.97 0.78 2.20
N LEU A 131 16.57 -0.43 1.79
CA LEU A 131 15.63 -1.23 2.54
C LEU A 131 16.29 -1.94 3.72
N GLU A 132 15.97 -1.46 4.91
CA GLU A 132 16.27 -2.15 6.16
C GLU A 132 15.33 -3.35 6.37
N ASN A 133 15.64 -4.20 7.34
CA ASN A 133 14.72 -5.27 7.72
C ASN A 133 13.54 -4.64 8.47
N TRP A 134 12.36 -4.67 7.85
CA TRP A 134 11.15 -4.19 8.51
C TRP A 134 10.59 -5.26 9.45
N PRO A 135 10.08 -4.86 10.64
CA PRO A 135 9.46 -5.79 11.57
C PRO A 135 8.21 -6.44 10.95
N MET A 136 7.76 -7.55 11.53
CA MET A 136 6.49 -8.16 11.16
C MET A 136 5.34 -7.28 11.68
N LEU A 137 4.64 -6.63 10.77
CA LEU A 137 3.66 -5.58 11.11
C LEU A 137 2.29 -6.14 11.50
N PHE A 138 1.94 -7.30 10.95
CA PHE A 138 0.70 -8.02 11.26
C PHE A 138 1.06 -9.44 11.68
N ALA A 139 1.30 -9.64 12.98
CA ALA A 139 1.44 -10.96 13.55
C ALA A 139 0.13 -11.74 13.40
N ARG A 140 0.21 -13.03 13.09
CA ARG A 140 -0.98 -13.88 13.10
C ARG A 140 -1.44 -14.02 14.54
N LEU A 141 -2.75 -13.86 14.77
CA LEU A 141 -3.34 -14.21 16.05
C LEU A 141 -3.42 -15.74 16.13
N ASP A 142 -2.64 -16.34 17.02
CA ASP A 142 -2.78 -17.74 17.37
C ASP A 142 -3.99 -17.89 18.30
N LEU A 143 -5.07 -18.52 17.82
CA LEU A 143 -6.28 -18.75 18.62
C LEU A 143 -6.10 -19.86 19.68
N THR A 144 -4.87 -20.29 19.93
CA THR A 144 -4.52 -21.26 20.97
C THR A 144 -3.91 -20.53 22.16
N GLY A 145 -4.76 -19.93 23.00
CA GLY A 145 -4.37 -19.38 24.29
C GLY A 145 -5.17 -18.15 24.72
N GLU A 146 -6.23 -18.40 25.49
CA GLU A 146 -6.86 -17.47 26.45
C GLU A 146 -7.78 -16.35 25.93
N SER A 147 -9.06 -16.65 26.06
CA SER A 147 -10.07 -15.80 26.69
C SER A 147 -9.54 -15.17 28.00
N ALA A 148 -8.76 -14.10 27.94
CA ALA A 148 -8.33 -13.35 29.11
C ALA A 148 -8.25 -11.84 28.88
N GLU A 149 -9.35 -11.22 28.46
CA GLU A 149 -9.68 -9.86 28.91
C GLU A 149 -11.06 -9.89 29.54
N LYS A 150 -11.10 -10.35 30.80
CA LYS A 150 -12.19 -10.05 31.72
C LYS A 150 -12.01 -8.62 32.21
N LYS A 151 -13.03 -7.80 31.90
CA LYS A 151 -13.52 -6.60 32.62
C LYS A 151 -12.54 -5.50 33.00
#